data_AF-A0A538ETZ5-F1
#
_entry.id   AF-A0A538ETZ5-F1
#
_cell.length_a   1.000
_cell.length_b   1.000
_cell.length_c   1.000
_cell.angle_alpha   90.00
_cell.angle_beta   90.00
_cell.angle_gamma   90.00
#
_symmetry.space_group_name_H-M   'P 1'
#
loop_
_entity.id
_entity.type
_entity.pdbx_description
1 polymer ?
#
loop_
_entity_poly.entity_id
_entity_poly.type
_entity_poly.pdbx_seq_one_letter_code
_entity_poly.pdbx_strand_id
1 'polypeptide(L)'
;MLLAALWSLPLERRLQTLLVVGVATCMEVVGSILWGVYTYRLHNLPLFVPPGHGLVYLAGISLSETAFVRARPRAFVRAVAVCAAAWGLLGLTALPRFDLGGAIGVSVFLFFLWKGRAPAIYGGVFFVVLFLELWGTAVGLWQWHAVTPGLGLPMGNPPSGAMSGYVLFDIVAIAVTAWLLRVRRGGPRARERATLAAEPASSR
;
A
#
# COMPACT_ATOMS: atom_id res chain seq x y z
N MET A 1 13.29 -12.11 6.64
CA MET A 1 12.42 -12.39 5.48
C MET A 1 12.44 -11.27 4.43
N LEU A 2 12.11 -10.00 4.77
CA LEU A 2 12.13 -8.90 3.78
C LEU A 2 13.49 -8.70 3.10
N LEU A 3 14.60 -8.71 3.85
CA LEU A 3 15.95 -8.58 3.26
C LEU A 3 16.26 -9.67 2.22
N ALA A 4 15.82 -10.90 2.46
CA ALA A 4 15.97 -12.01 1.53
C ALA A 4 15.10 -11.80 0.27
N ALA A 5 13.85 -11.35 0.45
CA ALA A 5 12.97 -11.00 -0.67
C ALA A 5 13.51 -9.84 -1.51
N LEU A 6 14.15 -8.85 -0.89
CA LEU A 6 14.77 -7.72 -1.60
C LEU A 6 15.98 -8.15 -2.45
N TRP A 7 16.72 -9.18 -2.02
CA TRP A 7 17.97 -9.58 -2.68
C TRP A 7 17.82 -10.05 -4.12
N SER A 8 16.67 -10.61 -4.49
CA SER A 8 16.39 -11.09 -5.85
C SER A 8 15.73 -10.03 -6.76
N LEU A 9 15.31 -8.89 -6.20
CA LEU A 9 14.53 -7.90 -6.94
C LEU A 9 15.41 -6.92 -7.73
N PRO A 10 14.91 -6.36 -8.85
CA PRO A 10 15.57 -5.24 -9.52
C PRO A 10 15.58 -3.99 -8.62
N LEU A 11 16.56 -3.11 -8.83
CA LEU A 11 16.79 -1.92 -7.99
C LEU A 11 15.53 -1.06 -7.80
N GLU A 12 14.75 -0.85 -8.85
CA GLU A 12 13.52 -0.07 -8.78
C GLU A 12 12.50 -0.65 -7.79
N ARG A 13 12.27 -1.97 -7.83
CA ARG A 13 11.36 -2.66 -6.91
C ARG A 13 11.89 -2.62 -5.47
N ARG A 14 13.21 -2.72 -5.28
CA ARG A 14 13.83 -2.57 -3.95
C ARG A 14 13.58 -1.18 -3.38
N LEU A 15 13.82 -0.14 -4.17
CA LEU A 15 13.62 1.25 -3.74
C LEU A 15 12.15 1.53 -3.43
N GLN A 16 11.23 1.09 -4.28
CA GLN A 16 9.79 1.21 -4.03
C GLN A 16 9.40 0.53 -2.71
N THR A 17 9.85 -0.71 -2.50
CA THR A 17 9.54 -1.47 -1.28
C THR A 17 10.10 -0.78 -0.03
N LEU A 18 11.35 -0.29 -0.07
CA LEU A 18 11.95 0.42 1.05
C LEU A 18 11.23 1.75 1.34
N LEU A 19 10.77 2.45 0.30
CA LEU A 19 9.97 3.67 0.46
C LEU A 19 8.59 3.37 1.06
N VAL A 20 7.93 2.29 0.63
CA VAL A 20 6.68 1.82 1.26
C VAL A 20 6.92 1.56 2.75
N VAL A 21 7.99 0.84 3.11
CA VAL A 21 8.34 0.60 4.52
C VAL A 21 8.52 1.91 5.28
N GLY A 22 9.27 2.86 4.73
CA GLY A 22 9.50 4.16 5.38
C GLY A 22 8.21 4.96 5.58
N VAL A 23 7.42 5.14 4.51
CA VAL A 23 6.16 5.90 4.53
C VAL A 23 5.16 5.23 5.47
N ALA A 24 4.98 3.91 5.36
CA ALA A 24 4.07 3.17 6.22
C ALA A 24 4.49 3.28 7.68
N THR A 25 5.78 3.17 8.00
CA THR A 25 6.27 3.33 9.39
C THR A 25 5.90 4.70 9.95
N CYS A 26 6.10 5.78 9.19
CA CYS A 26 5.70 7.12 9.63
C CYS A 26 4.19 7.20 9.88
N MET A 27 3.38 6.66 8.97
CA MET A 27 1.92 6.69 9.07
C MET A 27 1.38 5.80 10.19
N GLU A 28 2.06 4.70 10.49
CA GLU A 28 1.78 3.82 11.63
C GLU A 28 2.04 4.53 12.96
N VAL A 29 3.17 5.25 13.07
CA VAL A 29 3.44 6.08 14.25
C VAL A 29 2.37 7.15 14.44
N VAL A 30 2.00 7.85 13.35
CA VAL A 30 0.94 8.86 13.41
C VAL A 30 -0.40 8.23 13.79
N GLY A 31 -0.82 7.17 13.10
CA GLY A 31 -2.12 6.54 13.28
C GLY A 31 -2.29 5.86 14.64
N SER A 32 -1.27 5.13 15.10
CA SER A 32 -1.38 4.31 16.31
C SER A 32 -0.87 4.97 17.58
N ILE A 33 0.20 5.77 17.51
CA ILE A 33 0.85 6.33 18.71
C ILE A 33 0.42 7.78 18.93
N LEU A 34 0.48 8.62 17.90
CA LEU A 34 0.21 10.06 18.04
C LEU A 34 -1.29 10.38 18.04
N TRP A 35 -2.05 9.73 17.15
CA TRP A 35 -3.49 9.97 16.99
C TRP A 35 -4.33 8.95 17.75
N GLY A 36 -3.92 7.68 17.79
CA GLY A 36 -4.67 6.62 18.47
C GLY A 36 -5.95 6.23 17.72
N VAL A 37 -5.91 6.20 16.39
CA VAL A 37 -7.02 5.68 15.55
C VAL A 37 -7.22 4.19 15.79
N TYR A 38 -6.12 3.46 16.03
CA TYR A 38 -6.11 2.07 16.46
C TYR A 38 -4.94 1.86 17.43
N THR A 39 -5.02 0.81 18.24
CA THR A 39 -3.96 0.45 19.19
C THR A 39 -3.48 -0.96 18.92
N TYR A 40 -2.16 -1.13 18.99
CA TYR A 40 -1.54 -2.45 19.04
C TYR A 40 -1.65 -3.05 20.44
N ARG A 41 -1.71 -4.38 20.52
CA ARG A 41 -1.83 -5.14 21.78
C ARG A 41 -0.85 -4.70 22.87
N LEU A 42 0.40 -4.44 22.49
CA LEU A 42 1.47 -4.08 23.42
C LEU A 42 1.65 -2.56 23.54
N HIS A 43 0.72 -1.76 23.00
CA HIS A 43 0.73 -0.29 23.01
C HIS A 43 1.98 0.36 22.39
N ASN A 44 2.79 -0.42 21.67
CA ASN A 44 3.92 0.04 20.88
C ASN A 44 3.77 -0.45 19.44
N LEU A 45 4.53 0.17 18.51
CA LEU A 45 4.59 -0.29 17.13
C LEU A 45 5.39 -1.60 17.06
N PRO A 46 4.78 -2.74 16.68
CA PRO A 46 5.50 -4.00 16.61
C PRO A 46 6.56 -3.98 15.51
N LEU A 47 7.75 -4.50 15.80
CA LEU A 47 8.89 -4.46 14.85
C LEU A 47 8.64 -5.22 13.54
N PHE A 48 7.66 -6.12 13.50
CA PHE A 48 7.27 -6.82 12.28
C PHE A 48 6.39 -5.98 11.35
N VAL A 49 5.76 -4.90 11.84
CA VAL A 49 4.83 -4.08 11.05
C VAL A 49 5.56 -3.31 9.95
N PRO A 50 6.65 -2.56 10.23
CA PRO A 50 7.42 -1.88 9.17
C PRO A 50 7.84 -2.81 8.01
N PRO A 51 8.55 -3.93 8.22
CA PRO A 51 8.90 -4.82 7.13
C PRO A 51 7.68 -5.56 6.55
N GLY A 52 6.62 -5.74 7.36
CA GLY A 52 5.34 -6.32 6.94
C GLY A 52 4.70 -5.53 5.80
N HIS A 53 4.67 -4.20 5.89
CA HIS A 53 4.17 -3.34 4.81
C HIS A 53 4.91 -3.54 3.49
N GLY A 54 6.23 -3.68 3.53
CA GLY A 54 7.02 -4.03 2.34
C GLY A 54 6.63 -5.40 1.76
N LEU A 55 6.37 -6.39 2.62
CA LEU A 55 5.91 -7.71 2.18
C LEU A 55 4.48 -7.68 1.62
N VAL A 56 3.58 -6.87 2.17
CA VAL A 56 2.22 -6.66 1.66
C VAL A 56 2.28 -6.11 0.24
N TYR A 57 3.10 -5.09 0.01
CA TYR A 57 3.30 -4.52 -1.32
C TYR A 57 3.81 -5.57 -2.33
N LEU A 58 4.86 -6.32 -1.96
CA LEU A 58 5.43 -7.37 -2.81
C LEU A 58 4.44 -8.52 -3.06
N ALA A 59 3.64 -8.89 -2.07
CA ALA A 59 2.60 -9.90 -2.21
C ALA A 59 1.49 -9.42 -3.14
N GLY A 60 1.08 -8.16 -3.05
CA GLY A 60 0.12 -7.54 -3.96
C GLY A 60 0.61 -7.53 -5.41
N ILE A 61 1.89 -7.18 -5.64
CA ILE A 61 2.51 -7.30 -6.97
C ILE A 61 2.48 -8.75 -7.45
N SER A 62 2.93 -9.69 -6.61
CA SER A 62 3.01 -11.11 -6.97
C SER A 62 1.65 -11.67 -7.34
N LEU A 63 0.59 -11.32 -6.61
CA LEU A 63 -0.79 -11.70 -6.89
C LEU A 63 -1.27 -11.12 -8.23
N SER A 64 -0.96 -9.84 -8.49
CA SER A 64 -1.31 -9.17 -9.74
C SER A 64 -0.59 -9.77 -10.97
N GLU A 65 0.57 -10.38 -10.75
CA GLU A 65 1.39 -11.05 -11.76
C GLU A 65 1.07 -12.55 -11.89
N THR A 66 0.02 -13.07 -11.25
CA THR A 66 -0.39 -14.47 -11.48
C THR A 66 -0.95 -14.66 -12.89
N ALA A 67 -0.81 -15.88 -13.43
CA ALA A 67 -1.34 -16.22 -14.77
C ALA A 67 -2.86 -15.95 -14.86
N PHE A 68 -3.61 -16.24 -13.80
CA PHE A 68 -5.05 -15.99 -13.72
C PHE A 68 -5.39 -14.50 -13.84
N VAL A 69 -4.72 -13.63 -13.07
CA VAL A 69 -4.98 -12.19 -13.10
C VAL A 69 -4.56 -11.59 -14.44
N ARG A 70 -3.41 -12.00 -14.98
CA ARG A 70 -2.94 -11.55 -16.31
C ARG A 70 -3.85 -11.99 -17.45
N ALA A 71 -4.46 -13.17 -17.36
CA ALA A 71 -5.40 -13.65 -18.36
C ALA A 71 -6.73 -12.87 -18.33
N ARG A 72 -7.16 -12.37 -17.16
CA ARG A 72 -8.48 -11.72 -16.97
C ARG A 72 -8.43 -10.48 -16.07
N PRO A 73 -7.62 -9.45 -16.40
CA PRO A 73 -7.36 -8.33 -15.50
C PRO A 73 -8.61 -7.51 -15.18
N ARG A 74 -9.49 -7.29 -16.18
CA ARG A 74 -10.75 -6.57 -15.97
C ARG A 74 -11.72 -7.30 -15.05
N ALA A 75 -11.80 -8.63 -15.17
CA ALA A 75 -12.66 -9.45 -14.31
C ALA A 75 -12.13 -9.42 -12.87
N PHE A 76 -10.81 -9.54 -12.68
CA PHE A 76 -10.17 -9.42 -11.38
C PHE A 76 -10.45 -8.07 -10.72
N VAL A 77 -10.22 -6.95 -11.43
CA VAL A 77 -10.47 -5.60 -10.91
C VAL A 77 -11.96 -5.40 -10.56
N ARG A 78 -12.88 -5.91 -11.37
CA ARG A 78 -14.32 -5.88 -11.06
C ARG A 78 -14.65 -6.68 -9.81
N ALA A 79 -14.09 -7.88 -9.66
CA ALA A 79 -14.30 -8.71 -8.47
C ALA A 79 -13.81 -8.00 -7.20
N VAL A 80 -12.62 -7.38 -7.26
CA VAL A 80 -12.08 -6.55 -6.18
C VAL A 80 -13.03 -5.39 -5.84
N ALA A 81 -13.50 -4.66 -6.85
CA ALA A 81 -14.42 -3.54 -6.65
C ALA A 81 -15.71 -3.99 -5.96
N VAL A 82 -16.30 -5.10 -6.42
CA VAL A 82 -17.51 -5.69 -5.81
C VAL A 82 -17.24 -6.12 -4.38
N CYS A 83 -16.11 -6.79 -4.10
CA CYS A 83 -15.77 -7.20 -2.73
C CYS A 83 -15.59 -5.99 -1.80
N ALA A 84 -14.87 -4.96 -2.24
CA ALA A 84 -14.66 -3.75 -1.47
C ALA A 84 -15.97 -3.00 -1.20
N ALA A 85 -16.81 -2.84 -2.23
CA ALA A 85 -18.13 -2.20 -2.11
C ALA A 85 -19.07 -3.00 -1.19
N ALA A 86 -19.09 -4.33 -1.32
CA ALA A 86 -19.88 -5.20 -0.46
C ALA A 86 -19.43 -5.09 1.00
N TRP A 87 -18.11 -5.07 1.26
CA TRP A 87 -17.60 -4.90 2.62
C TRP A 87 -17.96 -3.53 3.20
N GLY A 88 -17.83 -2.46 2.41
CA GLY A 88 -18.27 -1.12 2.82
C GLY A 88 -19.77 -1.06 3.13
N LEU A 89 -20.61 -1.65 2.28
CA LEU A 89 -22.06 -1.70 2.50
C LEU A 89 -22.41 -2.51 3.76
N LEU A 90 -21.77 -3.66 3.97
CA LEU A 90 -21.95 -4.46 5.18
C LEU A 90 -21.50 -3.70 6.43
N GLY A 91 -20.40 -2.95 6.36
CA GLY A 91 -19.93 -2.08 7.44
C GLY A 91 -20.93 -0.98 7.84
N LEU A 92 -21.72 -0.50 6.88
CA LEU A 92 -22.76 0.51 7.14
C LEU A 92 -24.10 -0.08 7.63
N THR A 93 -24.36 -1.37 7.39
CA THR A 93 -25.72 -1.92 7.51
C THR A 93 -25.86 -3.14 8.41
N ALA A 94 -24.88 -4.04 8.41
CA ALA A 94 -25.03 -5.39 8.97
C ALA A 94 -23.93 -5.80 9.96
N LEU A 95 -22.75 -5.19 9.90
CA LEU A 95 -21.66 -5.49 10.82
C LEU A 95 -21.89 -4.87 12.20
N PRO A 96 -21.33 -5.45 13.28
CA PRO A 96 -21.62 -5.02 14.67
C PRO A 96 -21.23 -3.57 14.99
N ARG A 97 -20.30 -2.98 14.24
CA ARG A 97 -19.87 -1.59 14.38
C ARG A 97 -20.21 -0.83 13.10
N PHE A 98 -20.93 0.27 13.25
CA PHE A 98 -21.22 1.18 12.14
C PHE A 98 -19.94 1.83 11.63
N ASP A 99 -19.59 1.54 10.38
CA ASP A 99 -18.27 1.83 9.81
C ASP A 99 -18.30 2.93 8.75
N LEU A 100 -18.55 4.16 9.19
CA LEU A 100 -18.59 5.32 8.29
C LEU A 100 -17.21 5.66 7.73
N GLY A 101 -16.17 5.67 8.56
CA GLY A 101 -14.82 5.94 8.10
C GLY A 101 -14.29 4.86 7.16
N GLY A 102 -14.64 3.59 7.40
CA GLY A 102 -14.37 2.52 6.45
C GLY A 102 -15.08 2.70 5.11
N ALA A 103 -16.34 3.14 5.09
CA ALA A 103 -17.05 3.43 3.84
C ALA A 103 -16.41 4.59 3.04
N ILE A 104 -15.92 5.62 3.74
CA ILE A 104 -15.14 6.70 3.12
C ILE A 104 -13.85 6.12 2.51
N GLY A 105 -13.12 5.28 3.25
CA GLY A 105 -11.92 4.60 2.75
C GLY A 105 -12.19 3.72 1.53
N VAL A 106 -13.28 2.95 1.53
CA VAL A 106 -13.72 2.16 0.37
C VAL A 106 -13.98 3.07 -0.84
N SER A 107 -14.64 4.20 -0.65
CA SER A 107 -14.92 5.16 -1.73
C SER A 107 -13.63 5.71 -2.34
N VAL A 108 -12.64 6.05 -1.50
CA VAL A 108 -11.31 6.47 -1.94
C VAL A 108 -10.59 5.34 -2.69
N PHE A 109 -10.65 4.11 -2.17
CA PHE A 109 -10.05 2.94 -2.82
C PHE A 109 -10.67 2.68 -4.20
N LEU A 110 -12.01 2.70 -4.32
CA LEU A 110 -12.72 2.51 -5.59
C LEU A 110 -12.35 3.60 -6.61
N PHE A 111 -12.19 4.85 -6.16
CA PHE A 111 -11.70 5.93 -7.01
C PHE A 111 -10.31 5.64 -7.57
N PHE A 112 -9.37 5.17 -6.74
CA PHE A 112 -8.03 4.76 -7.20
C PHE A 112 -8.06 3.50 -8.06
N LEU A 113 -8.98 2.57 -7.81
CA LEU A 113 -9.15 1.39 -8.63
C LEU A 113 -9.66 1.75 -10.04
N TRP A 114 -10.48 2.80 -10.15
CA TRP A 114 -11.00 3.29 -11.43
C TRP A 114 -10.00 4.16 -12.19
N LYS A 115 -9.37 5.13 -11.53
CA LYS A 115 -8.51 6.15 -12.17
C LYS A 115 -7.01 5.84 -12.10
N GLY A 116 -6.62 4.88 -11.28
CA GLY A 116 -5.22 4.63 -10.94
C GLY A 116 -4.44 3.94 -12.04
N ARG A 117 -3.10 4.01 -11.91
CA ARG A 117 -2.16 3.57 -12.95
C ARG A 117 -1.95 2.06 -12.98
N ALA A 118 -2.22 1.38 -11.86
CA ALA A 118 -1.96 -0.06 -11.69
C ALA A 118 -3.08 -0.76 -10.88
N PRO A 119 -4.32 -0.79 -11.39
CA PRO A 119 -5.47 -1.30 -10.64
C PRO A 119 -5.35 -2.78 -10.26
N ALA A 120 -4.63 -3.59 -11.06
CA ALA A 120 -4.36 -4.98 -10.71
C ALA A 120 -3.45 -5.13 -9.48
N ILE A 121 -2.47 -4.23 -9.30
CA ILE A 121 -1.60 -4.22 -8.11
C ILE A 121 -2.43 -3.82 -6.89
N TYR A 122 -3.24 -2.77 -7.01
CA TYR A 122 -4.12 -2.33 -5.91
C TYR A 122 -5.11 -3.41 -5.50
N GLY A 123 -5.65 -4.16 -6.48
CA GLY A 123 -6.49 -5.32 -6.20
C GLY A 123 -5.74 -6.47 -5.54
N GLY A 124 -4.47 -6.68 -5.89
CA GLY A 124 -3.61 -7.64 -5.19
C GLY A 124 -3.40 -7.26 -3.73
N VAL A 125 -3.03 -6.00 -3.48
CA VAL A 125 -2.84 -5.45 -2.13
C VAL A 125 -4.14 -5.52 -1.32
N PHE A 126 -5.29 -5.23 -1.94
CA PHE A 126 -6.60 -5.35 -1.29
C PHE A 126 -6.80 -6.71 -0.64
N PHE A 127 -6.55 -7.82 -1.34
CA PHE A 127 -6.77 -9.15 -0.77
C PHE A 127 -5.80 -9.49 0.36
N VAL A 128 -4.54 -9.04 0.24
CA VAL A 128 -3.54 -9.24 1.29
C VAL A 128 -3.93 -8.46 2.55
N VAL A 129 -4.33 -7.19 2.39
CA VAL A 129 -4.76 -6.34 3.50
C VAL A 129 -6.07 -6.83 4.11
N LEU A 130 -7.05 -7.23 3.29
CA LEU A 130 -8.30 -7.84 3.77
C LEU A 130 -8.01 -9.02 4.70
N PHE A 131 -7.13 -9.93 4.29
CA PHE A 131 -6.71 -11.06 5.12
C PHE A 131 -6.05 -10.59 6.41
N LEU A 132 -5.09 -9.65 6.33
CA LEU A 132 -4.36 -9.16 7.50
C LEU A 132 -5.25 -8.44 8.50
N GLU A 133 -6.16 -7.58 8.04
CA GLU A 133 -7.07 -6.83 8.90
C GLU A 133 -8.06 -7.76 9.58
N LEU A 134 -8.67 -8.71 8.86
CA LEU A 134 -9.55 -9.72 9.45
C LEU A 134 -8.82 -10.57 10.47
N TRP A 135 -7.64 -11.08 10.13
CA TRP A 135 -6.89 -11.94 11.03
C TRP A 135 -6.33 -11.17 12.23
N GLY A 136 -5.66 -10.05 11.99
CA GLY A 136 -4.99 -9.25 13.00
C GLY A 136 -5.95 -8.70 14.05
N THR A 137 -7.14 -8.27 13.64
CA THR A 137 -8.18 -7.84 14.59
C THR A 137 -8.84 -9.02 15.30
N ALA A 138 -9.10 -10.14 14.61
CA ALA A 138 -9.68 -11.34 15.20
C ALA A 138 -8.79 -11.96 16.29
N VAL A 139 -7.48 -12.04 16.04
CA VAL A 139 -6.53 -12.53 17.04
C VAL A 139 -6.13 -11.45 18.03
N GLY A 140 -6.58 -10.20 17.87
CA GLY A 140 -6.34 -9.08 18.78
C GLY A 140 -4.89 -8.56 18.79
N LEU A 141 -4.21 -8.59 17.64
CA LEU A 141 -2.90 -7.95 17.45
C LEU A 141 -3.02 -6.43 17.43
N TRP A 142 -4.07 -5.91 16.79
CA TRP A 142 -4.49 -4.51 16.86
C TRP A 142 -6.01 -4.41 16.96
N GLN A 143 -6.47 -3.26 17.45
CA GLN A 143 -7.88 -2.93 17.63
C GLN A 143 -8.13 -1.51 17.15
N TRP A 144 -9.05 -1.35 16.21
CA TRP A 144 -9.52 -0.03 15.80
C TRP A 144 -10.48 0.54 16.84
N HIS A 145 -10.29 1.82 17.19
CA HIS A 145 -11.20 2.52 18.08
C HIS A 145 -12.55 2.71 17.39
N ALA A 146 -13.64 2.56 18.14
CA ALA A 146 -15.00 2.64 17.58
C ALA A 146 -15.32 4.02 17.01
N VAL A 147 -14.63 5.06 17.50
CA VAL A 147 -14.74 6.43 17.01
C VAL A 147 -13.33 7.01 16.89
N THR A 148 -13.03 7.61 15.75
CA THR A 148 -11.74 8.26 15.52
C THR A 148 -11.57 9.47 16.46
N PRO A 149 -10.51 9.52 17.28
CA PRO A 149 -10.27 10.62 18.20
C PRO A 149 -10.22 11.98 17.48
N GLY A 150 -10.93 12.98 18.02
CA GLY A 150 -10.98 14.35 17.47
C GLY A 150 -11.87 14.54 16.24
N LEU A 151 -12.17 13.48 15.47
CA LEU A 151 -13.04 13.58 14.28
C LEU A 151 -14.48 13.11 14.52
N GLY A 152 -14.72 12.31 15.57
CA GLY A 152 -16.06 11.79 15.84
C GLY A 152 -16.56 10.79 14.79
N LEU A 153 -15.68 10.30 13.91
CA LEU A 153 -16.04 9.39 12.83
C LEU A 153 -16.16 7.95 13.35
N PRO A 154 -17.33 7.30 13.21
CA PRO A 154 -17.50 5.88 13.55
C PRO A 154 -16.66 4.98 12.65
N MET A 155 -16.05 3.95 13.24
CA MET A 155 -15.16 2.99 12.58
C MET A 155 -15.52 1.54 12.94
N GLY A 156 -15.39 0.67 11.95
CA GLY A 156 -15.43 -0.79 12.11
C GLY A 156 -14.18 -1.34 12.82
N ASN A 157 -14.21 -2.63 13.16
CA ASN A 157 -13.03 -3.35 13.62
C ASN A 157 -13.03 -4.79 13.07
N PRO A 158 -12.35 -5.03 11.94
CA PRO A 158 -11.57 -4.07 11.16
C PRO A 158 -12.45 -3.11 10.34
N PRO A 159 -11.97 -1.90 9.99
CA PRO A 159 -12.70 -1.00 9.12
C PRO A 159 -12.58 -1.47 7.66
N SER A 160 -13.71 -1.46 6.95
CA SER A 160 -13.85 -1.87 5.57
C SER A 160 -12.97 -1.07 4.60
N GLY A 161 -12.49 0.10 5.02
CA GLY A 161 -11.67 1.01 4.24
C GLY A 161 -10.17 0.95 4.53
N ALA A 162 -9.69 0.06 5.42
CA ALA A 162 -8.27 0.02 5.80
C ALA A 162 -7.30 -0.06 4.60
N MET A 163 -7.70 -0.75 3.52
CA MET A 163 -6.89 -0.90 2.31
C MET A 163 -6.54 0.43 1.63
N SER A 164 -7.36 1.48 1.79
CA SER A 164 -7.07 2.76 1.15
C SER A 164 -5.79 3.38 1.70
N GLY A 165 -5.48 3.16 2.99
CA GLY A 165 -4.21 3.59 3.60
C GLY A 165 -3.02 2.93 2.91
N TYR A 166 -3.04 1.59 2.79
CA TYR A 166 -1.99 0.83 2.13
C TYR A 166 -1.78 1.27 0.67
N VAL A 167 -2.85 1.40 -0.10
CA VAL A 167 -2.77 1.83 -1.51
C VAL A 167 -2.25 3.26 -1.64
N LEU A 168 -2.62 4.16 -0.71
CA LEU A 168 -2.05 5.51 -0.68
C LEU A 168 -0.55 5.49 -0.43
N PHE A 169 -0.06 4.65 0.47
CA PHE A 169 1.39 4.50 0.72
C PHE A 169 2.11 4.02 -0.55
N ASP A 170 1.54 3.04 -1.25
CA ASP A 170 2.09 2.52 -2.50
C ASP A 170 2.15 3.60 -3.59
N ILE A 171 1.08 4.40 -3.74
CA ILE A 171 1.02 5.49 -4.73
C ILE A 171 2.10 6.53 -4.43
N VAL A 172 2.25 6.93 -3.17
CA VAL A 172 3.30 7.87 -2.75
C VAL A 172 4.69 7.28 -3.03
N ALA A 173 4.94 6.04 -2.64
CA ALA A 173 6.23 5.37 -2.86
C ALA A 173 6.59 5.24 -4.35
N ILE A 174 5.62 4.88 -5.20
CA ILE A 174 5.79 4.79 -6.65
C ILE A 174 6.11 6.17 -7.24
N ALA A 175 5.36 7.21 -6.85
CA ALA A 175 5.56 8.56 -7.34
C ALA A 175 6.94 9.13 -6.95
N VAL A 176 7.34 8.96 -5.68
CA VAL A 176 8.64 9.38 -5.17
C VAL A 176 9.77 8.61 -5.86
N THR A 177 9.62 7.29 -6.06
CA THR A 177 10.62 6.50 -6.79
C THR A 177 10.81 7.01 -8.22
N ALA A 178 9.70 7.24 -8.94
CA ALA A 178 9.75 7.74 -10.31
C ALA A 178 10.46 9.10 -10.38
N TRP A 179 10.23 9.98 -9.41
CA TRP A 179 10.93 11.26 -9.29
C TRP A 179 12.43 11.07 -9.03
N LEU A 180 12.82 10.26 -8.03
CA LEU A 180 14.22 10.00 -7.70
C LEU A 180 15.01 9.41 -8.88
N LEU A 181 14.41 8.47 -9.61
CA LEU A 181 15.05 7.86 -10.78
C LEU A 181 15.24 8.87 -11.94
N ARG A 182 14.29 9.79 -12.14
CA ARG A 182 14.43 10.88 -13.12
C ARG A 182 15.57 11.82 -12.74
N VAL A 183 15.65 12.24 -11.47
CA VAL A 183 16.73 13.10 -10.98
C VAL A 183 18.09 12.43 -11.17
N ARG A 184 18.20 11.13 -10.86
CA ARG A 184 19.45 10.37 -11.03
C ARG A 184 19.87 10.23 -12.49
N ARG A 185 18.92 10.08 -13.42
CA ARG A 185 19.18 10.06 -14.87
C ARG A 185 19.51 11.44 -15.44
N GLY A 186 19.08 12.52 -14.80
CA GLY A 186 19.39 13.91 -15.18
C GLY A 186 20.61 14.53 -14.46
N GLY A 187 21.28 13.79 -13.59
CA GLY A 187 22.37 14.31 -12.75
C GLY A 187 23.70 14.53 -13.51
N PRO A 188 24.68 15.19 -12.88
CA PRO A 188 25.96 15.59 -13.50
C PRO A 188 26.69 14.43 -14.18
N ARG A 189 26.71 13.24 -13.56
CA ARG A 189 27.38 12.03 -14.09
C ARG A 189 26.71 11.44 -15.34
N ALA A 190 25.40 11.65 -15.52
CA ALA A 190 24.70 11.21 -16.74
C ALA A 190 24.94 12.20 -17.88
N ARG A 191 25.02 13.51 -17.56
CA ARG A 191 25.47 14.54 -18.50
C ARG A 191 26.91 14.29 -18.95
N GLU A 192 27.82 14.03 -18.01
CA GLU A 192 29.24 13.76 -18.26
C GLU A 192 29.44 12.51 -19.13
N ARG A 193 28.70 11.41 -18.87
CA ARG A 193 28.70 10.23 -19.76
C ARG A 193 28.13 10.51 -21.15
N ALA A 194 27.10 11.33 -21.27
CA ALA A 194 26.58 11.75 -22.57
C ALA A 194 27.55 12.67 -23.31
N THR A 195 28.35 13.47 -22.59
CA THR A 195 29.40 14.32 -23.19
C THR A 195 30.57 13.47 -23.69
N LEU A 196 31.05 12.54 -22.86
CA LEU A 196 32.13 11.60 -23.21
C LEU A 196 31.75 10.64 -24.35
N ALA A 197 30.48 10.28 -24.50
CA ALA A 197 30.00 9.47 -25.63
C ALA A 197 29.79 10.29 -26.91
N ALA A 198 29.74 11.62 -26.82
CA ALA A 198 29.56 12.53 -27.94
C ALA A 198 30.89 13.07 -28.49
N GLU A 199 32.01 12.87 -27.80
CA GLU A 199 33.34 13.14 -28.37
C GLU A 199 33.70 12.05 -29.39
N PRO A 200 33.82 12.38 -30.69
CA PRO A 200 34.36 11.43 -31.66
C PRO A 200 35.83 11.17 -31.26
N ALA A 201 36.22 9.90 -31.21
CA ALA A 201 37.60 9.51 -31.02
C ALA A 201 38.45 10.17 -32.12
N SER A 202 39.14 11.26 -31.78
CA SER A 202 40.05 11.91 -32.71
C SER A 202 41.20 10.93 -32.96
N SER A 203 41.23 10.45 -34.19
CA SER A 203 42.26 9.60 -34.77
C SER A 203 43.64 10.26 -34.60
N ARG A 204 44.55 9.50 -33.97
CA ARG A 204 46.00 9.70 -34.14
C ARG A 204 46.43 9.24 -35.52
#